data_AF-A0A7Y5UVD8-F1
#
_entry.id   AF-A0A7Y5UVD8-F1
#
_cell.length_a   1.000
_cell.length_b   1.000
_cell.length_c   1.000
_cell.angle_alpha   90.00
_cell.angle_beta   90.00
_cell.angle_gamma   90.00
#
_symmetry.space_group_name_H-M   'P 1'
#
loop_
_entity.id
_entity.type
_entity.pdbx_description
1 polymer ?
#
loop_
_entity_poly.entity_id
_entity_poly.type
_entity_poly.pdbx_seq_one_letter_code
_entity_poly.pdbx_strand_id
1 'polypeptide(L)'
;EAWLEPLAIAPEGTAWEAEAGWVRAPMERSEQDGVGYVWEPGEPGQRGGSAGATVYRLRLPAAGTWQLWGRVQAPTPDDDSFSVRLSAGELEPLPLSTWALGVRPSWTWVPFGAAGRPQLLELPAGVAELQVVVRENGTRLERLWLGSSESEPPH
;
A
#
# COMPACT_ATOMS: atom_id res chain seq x y z
N GLU A 1 -7.39 23.30 0.82
CA GLU A 1 -7.18 21.85 1.05
C GLU A 1 -6.19 21.72 2.19
N ALA A 2 -6.56 21.02 3.27
CA ALA A 2 -5.66 20.79 4.39
C ALA A 2 -4.70 19.67 4.02
N TRP A 3 -3.40 19.95 4.02
CA TRP A 3 -2.37 18.94 3.79
C TRP A 3 -2.41 17.91 4.91
N LEU A 4 -2.38 16.61 4.58
CA LEU A 4 -2.26 15.56 5.58
C LEU A 4 -0.94 15.72 6.35
N GLU A 5 -1.03 15.73 7.67
CA GLU A 5 0.13 15.65 8.55
C GLU A 5 0.88 14.33 8.27
N PRO A 6 2.22 14.34 8.16
CA PRO A 6 2.97 13.11 7.94
C PRO A 6 2.77 12.10 9.09
N LEU A 7 2.39 10.87 8.74
CA LEU A 7 2.31 9.73 9.66
C LEU A 7 3.71 9.38 10.15
N ALA A 8 3.95 9.43 11.46
CA ALA A 8 5.22 9.01 12.03
C ALA A 8 5.37 7.49 11.92
N ILE A 9 6.52 7.04 11.41
CA ILE A 9 6.86 5.62 11.28
C ILE A 9 7.86 5.24 12.38
N ALA A 10 7.57 4.15 13.09
CA ALA A 10 8.49 3.58 14.07
C ALA A 10 9.43 2.55 13.40
N PRO A 11 10.70 2.43 13.81
CA PRO A 11 11.63 1.43 13.26
C PRO A 11 11.14 -0.02 13.38
N GLU A 12 10.46 -0.36 14.48
CA GLU A 12 9.80 -1.65 14.73
C GLU A 12 8.56 -1.88 13.84
N GLY A 13 8.11 -0.84 13.15
CA GLY A 13 6.99 -0.88 12.23
C GLY A 13 5.80 -0.06 12.69
N THR A 14 5.04 0.43 11.72
CA THR A 14 3.78 1.14 11.96
C THR A 14 2.75 0.63 10.98
N ALA A 15 1.60 0.19 11.49
CA ALA A 15 0.43 -0.15 10.68
C ALA A 15 -0.56 1.01 10.67
N TRP A 16 -1.26 1.21 9.55
CA TRP A 16 -2.32 2.21 9.44
C TRP A 16 -3.40 1.77 8.44
N GLU A 17 -4.61 2.30 8.64
CA GLU A 17 -5.76 2.06 7.74
C GLU A 17 -5.53 2.70 6.37
N ALA A 18 -5.85 1.96 5.31
CA ALA A 18 -5.61 2.42 3.95
C ALA A 18 -6.55 3.58 3.55
N GLU A 19 -7.71 3.67 4.18
CA GLU A 19 -8.65 4.78 4.00
C GLU A 19 -8.21 6.09 4.68
N ALA A 20 -7.21 6.03 5.57
CA ALA A 20 -6.67 7.21 6.25
C ALA A 20 -5.83 8.11 5.32
N GLY A 21 -5.44 7.58 4.15
CA GLY A 21 -4.74 8.34 3.12
C GLY A 21 -5.67 9.31 2.36
N TRP A 22 -5.08 10.11 1.48
CA TRP A 22 -5.84 10.86 0.49
C TRP A 22 -6.27 9.92 -0.64
N VAL A 23 -7.47 9.36 -0.49
CA VAL A 23 -8.10 8.50 -1.50
C VAL A 23 -8.61 9.36 -2.66
N ARG A 24 -8.18 9.02 -3.87
CA ARG A 24 -8.46 9.69 -5.13
C ARG A 24 -9.25 8.76 -6.04
N ALA A 25 -10.37 9.27 -6.53
CA ALA A 25 -11.26 8.56 -7.43
C ALA A 25 -10.53 8.05 -8.70
N PRO A 26 -10.99 6.92 -9.26
CA PRO A 26 -12.15 6.14 -8.82
C PRO A 26 -11.84 5.11 -7.72
N MET A 27 -10.65 5.14 -7.10
CA MET A 27 -10.48 4.46 -5.82
C MET A 27 -11.41 5.14 -4.79
N GLU A 28 -12.12 4.34 -4.02
CA GLU A 28 -13.05 4.79 -3.00
C GLU A 28 -12.85 4.02 -1.69
N ARG A 29 -13.45 4.55 -0.63
CA ARG A 29 -13.52 3.91 0.68
C ARG A 29 -14.78 3.06 0.73
N SER A 30 -14.68 1.87 1.30
CA SER A 30 -15.80 0.97 1.53
C SER A 30 -15.58 0.22 2.85
N GLU A 31 -16.61 -0.50 3.28
CA GLU A 31 -16.56 -1.31 4.49
C GLU A 31 -17.27 -2.64 4.23
N GLN A 32 -16.73 -3.73 4.78
CA GLN A 32 -17.39 -5.02 4.79
C GLN A 32 -17.17 -5.70 6.15
N ASP A 33 -18.25 -6.11 6.80
CA ASP A 33 -18.21 -6.84 8.08
C ASP A 33 -17.39 -6.10 9.17
N GLY A 34 -17.47 -4.75 9.18
CA GLY A 34 -16.71 -3.91 10.11
C GLY A 34 -15.24 -3.70 9.74
N VAL A 35 -14.81 -4.17 8.56
CA VAL A 35 -13.45 -3.95 8.02
C VAL A 35 -13.52 -2.86 6.96
N GLY A 36 -12.91 -1.70 7.25
CA GLY A 36 -12.70 -0.62 6.30
C GLY A 36 -11.62 -0.98 5.28
N TYR A 37 -11.79 -0.56 4.02
CA TYR A 37 -10.79 -0.71 2.99
C TYR A 37 -10.93 0.33 1.88
N VAL A 38 -9.89 0.42 1.06
CA VAL A 38 -9.92 1.14 -0.23
C VAL A 38 -9.85 0.18 -1.39
N TRP A 39 -10.56 0.51 -2.46
CA TRP A 39 -10.61 -0.28 -3.68
C TRP A 39 -11.12 0.57 -4.85
N GLU A 40 -10.96 0.10 -6.08
CA GLU A 40 -11.77 0.56 -7.20
C GLU A 40 -12.89 -0.46 -7.44
N PRO A 41 -14.17 -0.05 -7.48
CA PRO A 41 -15.27 -0.97 -7.70
C PRO A 41 -15.14 -1.78 -9.00
N GLY A 42 -15.37 -3.08 -8.89
CA GLY A 42 -15.31 -4.02 -9.99
C GLY A 42 -15.96 -5.34 -9.62
N GLU A 43 -16.60 -5.99 -10.60
CA GLU A 43 -17.08 -7.36 -10.43
C GLU A 43 -15.89 -8.32 -10.36
N PRO A 44 -15.93 -9.38 -9.54
CA PRO A 44 -14.84 -10.36 -9.47
C PRO A 44 -14.46 -10.93 -10.84
N GLY A 45 -13.18 -10.84 -11.20
CA GLY A 45 -12.65 -11.32 -12.48
C GLY A 45 -12.96 -10.42 -13.68
N GLN A 46 -13.60 -9.27 -13.46
CA GLN A 46 -13.74 -8.26 -14.49
C GLN A 46 -12.43 -7.50 -14.62
N ARG A 47 -11.76 -7.64 -15.77
CA ARG A 47 -10.60 -6.80 -16.09
C ARG A 47 -11.00 -5.32 -16.10
N GLY A 48 -10.31 -4.54 -15.29
CA GLY A 48 -10.50 -3.11 -15.17
C GLY A 48 -9.40 -2.53 -14.30
N GLY A 49 -9.65 -1.35 -13.74
CA GLY A 49 -8.64 -0.60 -13.01
C GLY A 49 -8.22 0.64 -13.80
N SER A 50 -8.11 1.74 -13.08
CA SER A 50 -7.75 3.04 -13.61
C SER A 50 -6.69 3.71 -12.74
N ALA A 51 -6.46 5.02 -12.89
CA ALA A 51 -5.46 5.75 -12.13
C ALA A 51 -5.91 6.20 -10.72
N GLY A 52 -6.92 5.54 -10.12
CA GLY A 52 -7.32 5.77 -8.74
C GLY A 52 -6.18 5.44 -7.77
N ALA A 53 -6.09 6.13 -6.64
CA ALA A 53 -4.97 5.94 -5.71
C ALA A 53 -5.31 6.33 -4.28
N THR A 54 -4.58 5.78 -3.31
CA THR A 54 -4.49 6.31 -1.95
C THR A 54 -3.06 6.79 -1.69
N VAL A 55 -2.94 8.01 -1.14
CA VAL A 55 -1.66 8.72 -0.97
C VAL A 55 -1.40 9.05 0.49
N TYR A 56 -0.16 8.82 0.94
CA TYR A 56 0.27 9.06 2.31
C TYR A 56 1.57 9.86 2.33
N ARG A 57 1.71 10.69 3.36
CA ARG A 57 2.99 11.29 3.76
C ARG A 57 3.48 10.54 4.98
N LEU A 58 4.66 9.97 4.90
CA LEU A 58 5.28 9.18 5.95
C LEU A 58 6.49 9.92 6.49
N ARG A 59 6.68 9.96 7.80
CA ARG A 59 7.86 10.56 8.43
C ARG A 59 8.72 9.44 9.02
N LEU A 60 9.86 9.20 8.38
CA LEU A 60 10.86 8.23 8.81
C LEU A 60 11.84 8.89 9.79
N PRO A 61 12.11 8.26 10.95
CA PRO A 61 12.93 8.85 12.01
C PRO A 61 14.43 8.75 11.71
N ALA A 62 14.83 7.80 10.86
CA ALA A 62 16.21 7.54 10.46
C ALA A 62 16.26 7.00 9.03
N ALA A 63 17.41 7.15 8.39
CA ALA A 63 17.68 6.48 7.13
C ALA A 63 17.92 4.98 7.37
N GLY A 64 17.57 4.14 6.42
CA GLY A 64 17.83 2.70 6.50
C GLY A 64 17.04 1.88 5.48
N THR A 65 17.07 0.57 5.70
CA THR A 65 16.37 -0.42 4.87
C THR A 65 15.00 -0.73 5.47
N TRP A 66 13.95 -0.52 4.69
CA TRP A 66 12.56 -0.71 5.10
C TRP A 66 11.86 -1.74 4.22
N GLN A 67 10.75 -2.29 4.72
CA GLN A 67 9.85 -3.15 3.97
C GLN A 67 8.42 -2.61 4.07
N LEU A 68 7.73 -2.56 2.93
CA LEU A 68 6.31 -2.23 2.85
C LEU A 68 5.48 -3.51 2.76
N TRP A 69 4.36 -3.54 3.48
CA TRP A 69 3.37 -4.61 3.47
C TRP A 69 1.96 -4.04 3.37
N GLY A 70 1.03 -4.85 2.89
CA GLY A 70 -0.39 -4.51 2.81
C GLY A 70 -1.26 -5.67 3.24
N ARG A 71 -2.29 -5.41 4.02
CA ARG A 71 -3.35 -6.36 4.31
C ARG A 71 -4.39 -6.23 3.21
N VAL A 72 -4.48 -7.25 2.38
CA VAL A 72 -5.22 -7.22 1.11
C VAL A 72 -6.22 -8.36 1.01
N GLN A 73 -7.23 -8.16 0.17
CA GLN A 73 -8.10 -9.19 -0.34
C GLN A 73 -8.14 -9.08 -1.87
N ALA A 74 -7.75 -10.15 -2.54
CA ALA A 74 -7.55 -10.27 -3.98
C ALA A 74 -8.28 -11.54 -4.46
N PRO A 75 -9.58 -11.46 -4.79
CA PRO A 75 -10.44 -12.63 -4.91
C PRO A 75 -10.14 -13.50 -6.14
N THR A 76 -9.59 -12.92 -7.21
CA THR A 76 -9.37 -13.62 -8.49
C THR A 76 -7.99 -13.33 -9.07
N PRO A 77 -7.51 -14.12 -10.06
CA PRO A 77 -6.24 -13.85 -10.75
C PRO A 77 -6.23 -12.59 -11.61
N ASP A 78 -7.40 -12.03 -11.95
CA ASP A 78 -7.50 -10.75 -12.67
C ASP A 78 -7.66 -9.56 -11.69
N ASP A 79 -7.73 -9.83 -10.38
CA ASP A 79 -7.89 -8.86 -9.27
C ASP A 79 -6.76 -9.05 -8.23
N ASP A 80 -5.50 -9.04 -8.68
CA ASP A 80 -4.37 -9.55 -7.89
C ASP A 80 -3.19 -8.60 -7.73
N SER A 81 -3.37 -7.32 -8.10
CA SER A 81 -2.26 -6.38 -8.08
C SER A 81 -2.62 -4.91 -7.86
N PHE A 82 -1.65 -4.21 -7.30
CA PHE A 82 -1.58 -2.75 -7.26
C PHE A 82 -0.33 -2.25 -7.98
N SER A 83 -0.24 -0.95 -8.21
CA SER A 83 1.01 -0.28 -8.54
C SER A 83 1.46 0.60 -7.37
N VAL A 84 2.75 0.60 -7.05
CA VAL A 84 3.32 1.39 -5.95
C VAL A 84 4.31 2.41 -6.49
N ARG A 85 4.22 3.63 -5.99
CA ARG A 85 5.23 4.67 -6.17
C ARG A 85 5.65 5.19 -4.80
N LEU A 86 6.95 5.39 -4.61
CA LEU A 86 7.51 5.92 -3.38
C LEU A 86 8.56 6.97 -3.73
N SER A 87 8.46 8.15 -3.13
CA SER A 87 9.45 9.22 -3.29
C SER A 87 9.86 9.74 -1.92
N ALA A 88 11.14 10.05 -1.72
CA ALA A 88 11.65 10.51 -0.42
C ALA A 88 12.87 11.42 -0.59
N GLY A 89 12.78 12.65 -0.09
CA GLY A 89 13.85 13.63 -0.21
C GLY A 89 14.27 13.90 -1.66
N GLU A 90 15.58 13.92 -1.91
CA GLU A 90 16.18 14.08 -3.24
C GLU A 90 16.49 12.74 -3.94
N LEU A 91 16.07 11.60 -3.37
CA LEU A 91 16.27 10.32 -4.04
C LEU A 91 15.42 10.24 -5.30
N GLU A 92 15.96 9.58 -6.32
CA GLU A 92 15.19 9.16 -7.48
C GLU A 92 13.97 8.34 -7.00
N PRO A 93 12.74 8.76 -7.34
CA PRO A 93 11.55 8.04 -6.94
C PRO A 93 11.59 6.58 -7.42
N LEU A 94 11.07 5.67 -6.60
CA LEU A 94 10.75 4.33 -7.08
C LEU A 94 9.86 4.47 -8.32
N PRO A 95 10.25 3.88 -9.47
CA PRO A 95 9.38 3.87 -10.63
C PRO A 95 8.05 3.20 -10.26
N LEU A 96 6.97 3.57 -10.93
CA LEU A 96 5.67 2.95 -10.68
C LEU A 96 5.78 1.43 -10.89
N SER A 97 5.80 0.69 -9.77
CA SER A 97 6.21 -0.70 -9.73
C SER A 97 5.03 -1.60 -9.40
N THR A 98 4.90 -2.69 -10.12
CA THR A 98 3.82 -3.67 -9.89
C THR A 98 4.03 -4.36 -8.54
N TRP A 99 2.98 -4.37 -7.74
CA TRP A 99 2.87 -5.18 -6.55
C TRP A 99 1.97 -6.38 -6.83
N ALA A 100 2.58 -7.53 -7.10
CA ALA A 100 1.85 -8.78 -7.34
C ALA A 100 1.46 -9.42 -6.01
N LEU A 101 0.17 -9.52 -5.74
CA LEU A 101 -0.39 -10.09 -4.51
C LEU A 101 -0.62 -11.59 -4.66
N GLY A 102 -1.02 -12.01 -5.87
CA GLY A 102 -1.62 -13.30 -6.15
C GLY A 102 -3.00 -13.44 -5.48
N VAL A 103 -3.67 -14.57 -5.74
CA VAL A 103 -5.03 -14.79 -5.22
C VAL A 103 -5.03 -14.89 -3.68
N ARG A 104 -5.81 -14.03 -3.03
CA ARG A 104 -6.02 -13.95 -1.57
C ARG A 104 -7.53 -13.76 -1.29
N PRO A 105 -8.32 -14.84 -1.15
CA PRO A 105 -9.76 -14.73 -0.94
C PRO A 105 -10.13 -14.18 0.45
N SER A 106 -9.18 -14.17 1.38
CA SER A 106 -9.30 -13.62 2.73
C SER A 106 -8.23 -12.56 2.99
N TRP A 107 -8.54 -11.61 3.87
CA TRP A 107 -7.60 -10.58 4.32
C TRP A 107 -6.27 -11.17 4.78
N THR A 108 -5.21 -10.87 4.03
CA THR A 108 -3.88 -11.45 4.24
C THR A 108 -2.83 -10.37 4.12
N TRP A 109 -1.85 -10.35 5.03
CA TRP A 109 -0.66 -9.52 4.87
C TRP A 109 0.21 -10.07 3.74
N VAL A 110 0.51 -9.21 2.77
CA VAL A 110 1.38 -9.52 1.64
C VAL A 110 2.49 -8.46 1.61
N PRO A 111 3.76 -8.84 1.40
CA PRO A 111 4.83 -7.88 1.26
C PRO A 111 4.81 -7.25 -0.13
N PHE A 112 5.15 -5.96 -0.21
CA PHE A 112 5.55 -5.34 -1.48
C PHE A 112 6.85 -5.97 -1.94
N GLY A 113 6.83 -6.59 -3.12
CA GLY A 113 7.97 -7.28 -3.71
C GLY A 113 7.51 -8.39 -4.65
N ALA A 114 8.37 -9.40 -4.83
CA ALA A 114 8.16 -10.45 -5.83
C ALA A 114 8.03 -11.82 -5.18
N ALA A 115 7.06 -12.62 -5.65
CA ALA A 115 6.85 -14.00 -5.21
C ALA A 115 6.77 -14.15 -3.67
N GLY A 116 6.10 -13.20 -3.00
CA GLY A 116 5.94 -13.18 -1.55
C GLY A 116 7.21 -12.81 -0.76
N ARG A 117 8.26 -12.34 -1.43
CA ARG A 117 9.48 -11.83 -0.78
C ARG A 117 9.43 -10.29 -0.75
N PRO A 118 9.71 -9.65 0.40
CA PRO A 118 9.78 -8.20 0.46
C PRO A 118 10.87 -7.63 -0.44
N GLN A 119 10.52 -6.59 -1.20
CA GLN A 119 11.48 -5.68 -1.82
C GLN A 119 11.99 -4.74 -0.72
N LEU A 120 13.30 -4.72 -0.55
CA LEU A 120 13.97 -3.82 0.38
C LEU A 120 14.00 -2.40 -0.20
N LEU A 121 13.59 -1.44 0.62
CA LEU A 121 13.50 -0.02 0.27
C LEU A 121 14.55 0.75 1.06
N GLU A 122 15.57 1.27 0.37
CA GLU A 122 16.53 2.18 0.96
C GLU A 122 15.93 3.58 1.02
N LEU A 123 15.58 4.05 2.22
CA LEU A 123 14.91 5.33 2.44
C LEU A 123 15.73 6.23 3.35
N PRO A 124 15.78 7.55 3.07
CA PRO A 124 16.43 8.51 3.94
C PRO A 124 15.52 8.83 5.13
N ALA A 125 16.11 9.43 6.18
CA ALA A 125 15.30 10.07 7.22
C ALA A 125 14.51 11.24 6.63
N GLY A 126 13.35 11.55 7.20
CA GLY A 126 12.51 12.68 6.77
C GLY A 126 11.18 12.24 6.19
N VAL A 127 10.61 13.05 5.29
CA VAL A 127 9.29 12.79 4.73
C VAL A 127 9.39 12.04 3.41
N ALA A 128 8.67 10.93 3.30
CA ALA A 128 8.41 10.20 2.08
C ALA A 128 6.94 10.33 1.67
N GLU A 129 6.66 10.26 0.38
CA GLU A 129 5.32 10.13 -0.17
C GLU A 129 5.13 8.73 -0.76
N LEU A 130 4.17 8.00 -0.22
CA LEU A 130 3.75 6.69 -0.70
C LEU A 130 2.44 6.84 -1.47
N GLN A 131 2.40 6.29 -2.67
CA GLN A 131 1.18 6.14 -3.47
C GLN A 131 0.94 4.67 -3.75
N VAL A 132 -0.26 4.19 -3.40
CA VAL A 132 -0.78 2.90 -3.87
C VAL A 132 -1.87 3.18 -4.89
N VAL A 133 -1.59 2.80 -6.13
CA VAL A 133 -2.41 3.08 -7.30
C VAL A 133 -3.12 1.81 -7.72
N VAL A 134 -4.38 1.94 -8.12
CA VAL A 134 -5.15 0.85 -8.71
C VAL A 134 -4.40 0.35 -9.95
N ARG A 135 -4.31 -0.97 -10.07
CA ARG A 135 -3.91 -1.63 -11.31
C ARG A 135 -5.04 -2.50 -11.83
N GLU A 136 -5.69 -3.20 -10.91
CA GLU A 136 -6.88 -4.01 -11.17
C GLU A 136 -7.99 -3.61 -10.19
N ASN A 137 -9.19 -3.36 -10.70
CA ASN A 137 -10.39 -3.15 -9.87
C ASN A 137 -10.75 -4.45 -9.12
N GLY A 138 -11.64 -4.37 -8.14
CA GLY A 138 -12.00 -5.54 -7.32
C GLY A 138 -10.93 -5.94 -6.28
N THR A 139 -9.66 -5.59 -6.48
CA THR A 139 -8.57 -5.73 -5.49
C THR A 139 -8.78 -4.74 -4.34
N ARG A 140 -8.71 -5.23 -3.09
CA ARG A 140 -8.99 -4.45 -1.88
C ARG A 140 -7.78 -4.34 -0.99
N LEU A 141 -7.58 -3.15 -0.41
CA LEU A 141 -6.50 -2.83 0.52
C LEU A 141 -7.10 -2.28 1.82
N GLU A 142 -6.92 -3.01 2.91
CA GLU A 142 -7.40 -2.64 4.25
C GLU A 142 -6.37 -1.81 4.99
N ARG A 143 -5.16 -2.36 5.18
CA ARG A 143 -4.09 -1.73 5.96
C ARG A 143 -2.78 -1.76 5.21
N LEU A 144 -1.92 -0.82 5.56
CA LEU A 144 -0.51 -0.83 5.18
C LEU A 144 0.35 -0.94 6.43
N TRP A 145 1.55 -1.46 6.27
CA TRP A 145 2.58 -1.48 7.30
C TRP A 145 3.94 -1.17 6.68
N LEU A 146 4.71 -0.33 7.36
CA LEU A 146 6.09 -0.03 6.99
C LEU A 146 6.95 -0.18 8.25
N GLY A 147 8.00 -0.99 8.17
CA GLY A 147 8.96 -1.19 9.24
C GLY A 147 10.34 -1.54 8.70
N SER A 148 11.32 -1.62 9.60
CA SER A 148 12.69 -1.98 9.21
C SER A 148 12.76 -3.37 8.57
N SER A 149 13.84 -3.65 7.84
CA SER A 149 14.06 -4.95 7.20
C SER A 149 14.15 -6.14 8.16
N GLU A 150 14.24 -5.91 9.47
CA GLU A 150 14.28 -6.95 10.50
C GLU A 150 12.94 -7.11 11.24
N SER A 151 11.93 -6.31 10.88
CA SER A 151 10.60 -6.32 11.51
C SER A 151 9.56 -7.02 10.63
N GLU A 152 8.45 -7.42 11.24
CA GLU A 152 7.33 -8.09 10.58
C GLU A 152 6.01 -7.33 10.83
N PRO A 153 5.02 -7.41 9.91
CA PRO A 153 3.70 -6.85 10.15
C PRO A 153 2.99 -7.57 11.31
N PRO A 154 2.01 -6.93 11.96
CA PRO A 154 1.21 -7.58 13.01
C PRO A 154 0.47 -8.81 12.47
N HIS A 155 0.38 -9.85 13.29
CA HIS A 155 -0.35 -11.09 13.00
C HIS A 155 -1.87 -10.89 12.87
#